data_AF-A0A8B9GVG2-F1
#
_entry.id   AF-A0A8B9GVG2-F1
#
_cell.length_a   1.000
_cell.length_b   1.000
_cell.length_c   1.000
_cell.angle_alpha   90.00
_cell.angle_beta   90.00
_cell.angle_gamma   90.00
#
_symmetry.space_group_name_H-M   'P 1'
#
loop_
_entity.id
_entity.type
_entity.pdbx_description
1 polymer ?
#
loop_
_entity_poly.entity_id
_entity_poly.type
_entity_poly.pdbx_seq_one_letter_code
_entity_poly.pdbx_strand_id
1 'polypeptide(L)'
;LTKELRGTQRQITRDRAALEKQEKQLEMEIKKMAKSGNKDACKILAKQLVQLRKQKNRTYATMQAVNKKMDPQKTMQTMQNFQKETAKMEMTEEMMNDTLDDLFEDSGDEEESQDIVNQVLDEIGIEISGKMAHAPSAGRKNPTAAAASTSKADGISDEEIERQLRALGVD
;
A
#
# COMPACT_ATOMS: atom_id res chain seq x y z
N LEU A 1 19.47 0.65 -28.64
CA LEU A 1 19.86 0.59 -27.20
C LEU A 1 21.36 0.38 -27.09
N THR A 2 22.08 1.39 -26.62
CA THR A 2 23.54 1.31 -26.37
C THR A 2 23.84 0.24 -25.30
N LYS A 3 25.08 -0.27 -25.28
CA LYS A 3 25.51 -1.31 -24.31
C LYS A 3 25.28 -0.87 -22.85
N GLU A 4 25.51 0.41 -22.56
CA GLU A 4 25.23 1.03 -21.26
C GLU A 4 23.76 0.96 -20.87
N LEU A 5 22.84 1.38 -21.77
CA LEU A 5 21.39 1.35 -21.49
C LEU A 5 20.89 -0.06 -21.15
N ARG A 6 21.43 -1.10 -21.80
CA ARG A 6 21.10 -2.49 -21.48
C ARG A 6 21.65 -2.92 -20.11
N GLY A 7 22.84 -2.45 -19.75
CA GLY A 7 23.43 -2.69 -18.43
C GLY A 7 22.57 -2.09 -17.33
N THR A 8 22.18 -0.82 -17.48
CA THR A 8 21.37 -0.14 -16.49
C THR A 8 19.94 -0.69 -16.43
N GLN A 9 19.35 -1.11 -17.55
CA GLN A 9 18.04 -1.80 -17.53
C GLN A 9 18.08 -3.08 -16.68
N ARG A 10 19.16 -3.87 -16.78
CA ARG A 10 19.35 -5.07 -15.95
C ARG A 10 19.57 -4.72 -14.48
N GLN A 11 20.26 -3.61 -14.20
CA GLN A 11 20.44 -3.12 -12.84
C GLN A 11 19.08 -2.75 -12.23
N ILE A 12 18.28 -1.92 -12.91
CA ILE A 12 16.94 -1.55 -12.42
C ILE A 12 16.03 -2.78 -12.25
N THR A 13 16.15 -3.78 -13.12
CA THR A 13 15.41 -5.04 -12.96
C THR A 13 15.81 -5.78 -11.67
N ARG A 14 17.11 -5.83 -11.35
CA ARG A 14 17.60 -6.44 -10.11
C ARG A 14 17.18 -5.64 -8.88
N ASP A 15 17.31 -4.31 -8.93
CA ASP A 15 16.92 -3.41 -7.85
C ASP A 15 15.42 -3.55 -7.57
N ARG A 16 14.59 -3.61 -8.61
CA ARG A 16 13.15 -3.88 -8.48
C ARG A 16 12.88 -5.19 -7.73
N ALA A 17 13.53 -6.28 -8.13
CA ALA A 17 13.31 -7.58 -7.50
C ALA A 17 13.77 -7.58 -6.03
N ALA A 18 14.83 -6.84 -5.69
CA ALA A 18 15.28 -6.65 -4.32
C ALA A 18 14.24 -5.86 -3.50
N LEU A 19 13.74 -4.74 -4.03
CA LEU A 19 12.71 -3.92 -3.38
C LEU A 19 11.41 -4.70 -3.16
N GLU A 20 10.98 -5.52 -4.12
CA GLU A 20 9.80 -6.39 -3.95
C GLU A 20 9.99 -7.44 -2.84
N LYS A 21 11.21 -7.95 -2.66
CA LYS A 21 11.53 -8.89 -1.58
C LYS A 21 11.54 -8.19 -0.22
N GLN A 22 12.17 -7.01 -0.14
CA GLN A 22 12.19 -6.19 1.07
C GLN A 22 10.79 -5.77 1.50
N GLU A 23 9.92 -5.43 0.54
CA GLU A 23 8.53 -5.05 0.80
C GLU A 23 7.77 -6.19 1.50
N LYS A 24 7.86 -7.40 0.96
CA LYS A 24 7.23 -8.59 1.58
C LYS A 24 7.79 -8.88 2.97
N GLN A 25 9.09 -8.66 3.18
CA GLN A 25 9.72 -8.85 4.49
C GLN A 25 9.19 -7.85 5.51
N LEU A 26 9.14 -6.55 5.16
CA LEU A 26 8.57 -5.51 6.01
C LEU A 26 7.09 -5.76 6.32
N GLU A 27 6.29 -6.19 5.34
CA GLU A 27 4.88 -6.52 5.57
C GLU A 27 4.70 -7.66 6.59
N MET A 28 5.53 -8.71 6.51
CA MET A 28 5.52 -9.80 7.49
C MET A 28 5.94 -9.32 8.88
N GLU A 29 6.94 -8.44 8.95
CA GLU A 29 7.44 -7.91 10.22
C GLU A 29 6.44 -6.96 10.87
N ILE A 30 5.83 -6.04 10.11
CA ILE A 30 4.72 -5.18 10.56
C ILE A 30 3.57 -6.05 11.10
N LYS A 31 3.21 -7.13 10.38
CA LYS A 31 2.17 -8.07 10.85
C LYS A 31 2.53 -8.73 12.17
N LYS A 32 3.79 -9.08 12.38
CA LYS A 32 4.27 -9.68 13.63
C LYS A 32 4.27 -8.66 14.77
N MET A 33 4.72 -7.44 14.52
CA MET A 33 4.77 -6.37 15.53
C MET A 33 3.37 -5.89 15.92
N ALA A 34 2.46 -5.79 14.95
CA ALA A 34 1.06 -5.42 15.18
C ALA A 34 0.34 -6.46 16.05
N LYS A 35 0.56 -7.75 15.80
CA LYS A 35 0.02 -8.84 16.64
C LYS A 35 0.61 -8.86 18.05
N SER A 36 1.87 -8.48 18.19
CA SER A 36 2.56 -8.39 19.48
C SER A 36 2.17 -7.13 20.27
N GLY A 37 1.35 -6.23 19.70
CA GLY A 37 0.95 -4.98 20.34
C GLY A 37 2.07 -3.93 20.46
N ASN A 38 3.20 -4.14 19.77
CA ASN A 38 4.33 -3.20 19.80
C ASN A 38 4.07 -2.06 18.81
N LYS A 39 3.38 -1.02 19.30
CA LYS A 39 2.95 0.14 18.51
C LYS A 39 4.12 0.95 17.97
N ASP A 40 5.17 1.14 18.76
CA ASP A 40 6.30 1.98 18.35
C ASP A 40 7.13 1.31 17.25
N ALA A 41 7.37 0.00 17.36
CA ALA A 41 7.94 -0.78 16.27
C ALA A 41 7.08 -0.75 14.99
N CYS A 42 5.74 -0.80 15.12
CA CYS A 42 4.86 -0.67 13.97
C CYS A 42 4.97 0.71 13.29
N LYS A 43 5.12 1.80 14.06
CA LYS A 43 5.33 3.15 13.51
C LYS A 43 6.54 3.22 12.62
N ILE A 44 7.67 2.70 13.10
CA ILE A 44 8.94 2.74 12.36
C ILE A 44 8.83 1.90 11.09
N LEU A 45 8.38 0.66 11.23
CA LEU A 45 8.29 -0.26 10.10
C LEU A 45 7.25 0.20 9.06
N ALA A 46 6.16 0.82 9.48
CA ALA A 46 5.16 1.40 8.58
C ALA A 46 5.72 2.57 7.78
N LYS A 47 6.45 3.51 8.43
CA LYS A 47 7.14 4.61 7.74
C LYS A 47 8.14 4.07 6.71
N GLN A 48 8.94 3.07 7.10
CA GLN A 48 9.91 2.41 6.23
C GLN A 48 9.23 1.75 5.01
N LEU A 49 8.08 1.09 5.22
CA LEU A 49 7.32 0.48 4.13
C LEU A 49 6.77 1.51 3.14
N VAL A 50 6.26 2.65 3.60
CA VAL A 50 5.77 3.73 2.73
C VAL A 50 6.90 4.28 1.85
N GLN A 51 8.08 4.51 2.43
CA GLN A 51 9.24 4.96 1.69
C GLN A 51 9.69 3.92 0.65
N LEU A 52 9.75 2.65 1.03
CA LEU A 52 10.09 1.56 0.13
C LEU A 52 9.09 1.47 -1.04
N ARG A 53 7.78 1.60 -0.77
CA ARG A 53 6.74 1.65 -1.81
C ARG A 53 6.93 2.82 -2.77
N LYS A 54 7.33 4.00 -2.27
CA LYS A 54 7.66 5.17 -3.10
C LYS A 54 8.87 4.90 -3.99
N GLN A 55 9.95 4.34 -3.44
CA GLN A 55 11.15 3.95 -4.19
C GLN A 55 10.84 2.90 -5.26
N LYS A 56 9.99 1.91 -4.92
CA LYS A 56 9.51 0.89 -5.83
C LYS A 56 8.73 1.49 -6.99
N ASN A 57 7.74 2.33 -6.73
CA ASN A 57 6.93 3.00 -7.76
C ASN A 57 7.77 3.87 -8.70
N ARG A 58 8.77 4.57 -8.16
CA ARG A 58 9.74 5.32 -8.95
C ARG A 58 10.54 4.42 -9.89
N THR A 59 11.04 3.30 -9.37
CA THR A 59 11.79 2.28 -10.13
C THR A 59 10.91 1.72 -11.27
N TYR A 60 9.62 1.47 -11.01
CA TYR A 60 8.64 1.10 -12.02
C TYR A 60 8.46 2.16 -13.11
N ALA A 61 8.30 3.43 -12.73
CA ALA A 61 8.15 4.52 -13.68
C ALA A 61 9.39 4.67 -14.59
N THR A 62 10.59 4.54 -14.02
CA THR A 62 11.85 4.55 -14.78
C THR A 62 11.93 3.38 -15.75
N MET A 63 11.59 2.16 -15.31
CA MET A 63 11.55 0.98 -16.21
C MET A 63 10.60 1.18 -17.38
N GLN A 64 9.39 1.71 -17.12
CA GLN A 64 8.42 1.99 -18.16
C GLN A 64 8.94 3.06 -19.14
N ALA A 65 9.57 4.11 -18.64
CA ALA A 65 10.15 5.16 -19.46
C ALA A 65 11.30 4.64 -20.35
N VAL A 66 12.18 3.78 -19.80
CA VAL A 66 13.28 3.14 -20.54
C VAL A 66 12.76 2.15 -21.59
N ASN A 67 11.68 1.42 -21.29
CA ASN A 67 11.05 0.49 -22.24
C ASN A 67 10.25 1.20 -23.35
N LYS A 68 9.60 2.33 -23.05
CA LYS A 68 8.72 3.05 -23.99
C LYS A 68 9.47 3.97 -24.96
N LYS A 69 10.67 4.45 -24.60
CA LYS A 69 11.46 5.36 -25.45
C LYS A 69 12.56 4.61 -26.20
N MET A 70 12.37 4.45 -27.51
CA MET A 70 13.42 4.03 -28.45
C MET A 70 14.48 5.13 -28.69
N ASP A 71 14.27 6.35 -28.19
CA ASP A 71 15.20 7.48 -28.32
C ASP A 71 16.28 7.42 -27.21
N PRO A 72 17.53 7.05 -27.54
CA PRO A 72 18.59 6.86 -26.57
C PRO A 72 18.95 8.14 -25.79
N GLN A 73 18.74 9.33 -26.35
CA GLN A 73 19.07 10.59 -25.65
C GLN A 73 18.10 10.86 -24.50
N LYS A 74 16.79 10.72 -24.75
CA LYS A 74 15.76 10.88 -23.70
C LYS A 74 15.88 9.81 -22.61
N THR A 75 16.28 8.59 -22.98
CA THR A 75 16.50 7.51 -22.03
C THR A 75 17.71 7.81 -21.14
N MET A 76 18.81 8.33 -21.70
CA MET A 76 19.99 8.74 -20.93
C MET A 76 19.67 9.84 -19.91
N GLN A 77 18.89 10.86 -20.32
CA GLN A 77 18.43 11.91 -19.41
C GLN A 77 17.52 11.37 -18.29
N THR A 78 16.62 10.44 -18.63
CA THR A 78 15.76 9.77 -17.64
C THR A 78 16.59 8.99 -16.63
N MET A 79 17.64 8.28 -17.08
CA MET A 79 18.54 7.57 -16.18
C MET A 79 19.33 8.52 -15.28
N GLN A 80 19.83 9.62 -15.83
CA GLN A 80 20.57 10.62 -15.05
C GLN A 80 19.68 11.24 -13.96
N ASN A 81 18.42 11.55 -14.28
CA ASN A 81 17.45 12.05 -13.30
C ASN A 81 17.11 10.99 -12.26
N PHE A 82 16.93 9.74 -12.68
CA PHE A 82 16.74 8.63 -11.76
C PHE A 82 17.92 8.50 -10.79
N GLN A 83 19.16 8.48 -11.28
CA GLN A 83 20.36 8.42 -10.45
C GLN A 83 20.48 9.59 -9.49
N LYS A 84 20.30 10.83 -9.97
CA LYS A 84 20.36 12.03 -9.12
C LYS A 84 19.33 12.01 -8.01
N GLU A 85 18.12 11.56 -8.32
CA GLU A 85 17.04 11.60 -7.35
C GLU A 85 17.03 10.34 -6.46
N THR A 86 17.62 9.23 -6.90
CA THR A 86 17.99 8.09 -6.03
C THR A 86 19.07 8.53 -5.05
N ALA A 87 20.13 9.21 -5.50
CA ALA A 87 21.16 9.75 -4.61
C ALA A 87 20.60 10.81 -3.65
N LYS A 88 19.70 11.68 -4.14
CA LYS A 88 18.97 12.61 -3.27
C LYS A 88 18.12 11.86 -2.25
N MET A 89 17.46 10.77 -2.66
CA MET A 89 16.66 9.94 -1.76
C MET A 89 17.52 9.30 -0.69
N GLU A 90 18.68 8.74 -1.05
CA GLU A 90 19.67 8.17 -0.13
C GLU A 90 20.20 9.22 0.86
N MET A 91 20.50 10.44 0.39
CA MET A 91 20.87 11.57 1.25
C MET A 91 19.73 12.00 2.17
N THR A 92 18.48 12.03 1.68
CA THR A 92 17.32 12.28 2.56
C THR A 92 17.00 11.09 3.46
N GLU A 93 17.42 9.87 3.14
CA GLU A 93 17.26 8.70 3.99
C GLU A 93 18.30 8.73 5.10
N GLU A 94 19.54 9.15 4.83
CA GLU A 94 20.56 9.45 5.84
C GLU A 94 20.09 10.57 6.77
N MET A 95 19.71 11.73 6.22
CA MET A 95 19.16 12.84 7.01
C MET A 95 17.84 12.48 7.70
N MET A 96 17.04 11.57 7.12
CA MET A 96 15.82 11.07 7.75
C MET A 96 16.12 10.08 8.86
N ASN A 97 17.14 9.23 8.75
CA ASN A 97 17.56 8.37 9.85
C ASN A 97 18.10 9.22 11.02
N ASP A 98 18.88 10.27 10.72
CA ASP A 98 19.35 11.22 11.73
C ASP A 98 18.18 12.00 12.39
N THR A 99 17.20 12.46 11.61
CA THR A 99 16.00 13.11 12.16
C THR A 99 14.99 12.13 12.76
N LEU A 100 15.00 10.86 12.37
CA LEU A 100 14.22 9.78 12.99
C LEU A 100 14.82 9.50 14.37
N ASP A 101 16.15 9.45 14.49
CA ASP A 101 16.87 9.33 15.77
C ASP A 101 16.61 10.54 16.68
N ASP A 102 16.61 11.78 16.15
CA ASP A 102 16.20 12.97 16.93
C ASP A 102 14.70 12.94 17.30
N LEU A 103 13.82 12.39 16.44
CA LEU A 103 12.38 12.23 16.71
C LEU A 103 12.09 11.08 17.70
N PHE A 104 12.98 10.09 17.81
CA PHE A 104 12.96 9.12 18.91
C PHE A 104 13.26 9.80 20.26
N GLU A 105 13.99 10.92 20.27
CA GLU A 105 14.17 11.76 21.47
C GLU A 105 13.01 12.75 21.70
N ASP A 106 12.35 13.27 20.66
CA ASP A 106 11.27 14.27 20.75
C ASP A 106 9.88 13.72 20.37
N SER A 107 9.28 12.96 21.27
CA SER A 107 7.94 12.35 21.20
C SER A 107 6.74 13.34 21.17
N GLY A 108 6.80 14.38 20.34
CA GLY A 108 5.82 15.48 20.32
C GLY A 108 4.65 15.37 19.33
N ASP A 109 4.74 14.52 18.29
CA ASP A 109 3.73 14.47 17.22
C ASP A 109 3.21 13.04 16.95
N GLU A 110 2.63 12.45 17.99
CA GLU A 110 2.15 11.06 18.01
C GLU A 110 0.88 10.81 17.18
N GLU A 111 0.16 11.86 16.79
CA GLU A 111 -1.16 11.75 16.15
C GLU A 111 -1.04 11.48 14.64
N GLU A 112 -0.29 12.31 13.89
CA GLU A 112 -0.07 12.11 12.45
C GLU A 112 0.66 10.77 12.16
N SER A 113 1.59 10.38 13.03
CA SER A 113 2.32 9.13 12.89
C SER A 113 1.43 7.90 13.09
N GLN A 114 0.41 7.98 13.93
CA GLN A 114 -0.54 6.87 14.14
C GLN A 114 -1.48 6.70 12.95
N ASP A 115 -1.89 7.79 12.30
CA ASP A 115 -2.73 7.72 11.10
C ASP A 115 -2.01 7.01 9.94
N ILE A 116 -0.71 7.29 9.74
CA ILE A 116 0.11 6.58 8.75
C ILE A 116 0.18 5.08 9.07
N VAL A 117 0.36 4.72 10.34
CA VAL A 117 0.38 3.31 10.77
C VAL A 117 -0.96 2.63 10.49
N ASN A 118 -2.07 3.27 10.88
CA ASN A 118 -3.40 2.72 10.66
C ASN A 118 -3.67 2.52 9.18
N GLN A 119 -3.35 3.51 8.34
CA GLN A 119 -3.46 3.40 6.88
C GLN A 119 -2.62 2.25 6.32
N VAL A 120 -1.38 2.07 6.79
CA VAL A 120 -0.51 0.97 6.35
C VAL A 120 -1.04 -0.39 6.81
N LEU A 121 -1.54 -0.50 8.04
CA LEU A 121 -2.11 -1.73 8.57
C LEU A 121 -3.39 -2.13 7.81
N ASP A 122 -4.25 -1.15 7.50
CA ASP A 122 -5.44 -1.34 6.67
C ASP A 122 -5.05 -1.78 5.25
N GLU A 123 -4.03 -1.16 4.64
CA GLU A 123 -3.53 -1.53 3.31
C GLU A 123 -2.92 -2.94 3.26
N ILE A 124 -2.26 -3.39 4.33
CA ILE A 124 -1.72 -4.77 4.44
C ILE A 124 -2.85 -5.78 4.76
N GLY A 125 -4.05 -5.32 5.10
CA GLY A 125 -5.15 -6.19 5.52
C GLY A 125 -4.88 -6.83 6.89
N ILE A 126 -4.09 -6.16 7.74
CA ILE A 126 -3.98 -6.50 9.15
C ILE A 126 -5.10 -5.76 9.85
N GLU A 127 -6.30 -6.32 9.77
CA GLU A 127 -7.34 -5.97 10.73
C GLU A 127 -6.75 -6.31 12.10
N ILE A 128 -6.39 -5.28 12.89
CA ILE A 128 -6.06 -5.45 14.30
C ILE A 128 -7.25 -6.20 14.88
N SER A 129 -7.03 -7.49 15.15
CA SER A 129 -8.03 -8.47 15.55
C SER A 129 -8.91 -7.89 16.66
N GLY A 130 -10.06 -7.34 16.29
CA GLY A 130 -10.89 -6.63 17.28
C GLY A 130 -12.04 -5.77 16.74
N LYS A 131 -12.06 -5.34 15.48
CA LYS A 131 -13.17 -4.54 14.93
C LYS A 131 -13.61 -4.98 13.53
N MET A 132 -14.04 -6.23 13.44
CA MET A 132 -14.73 -6.82 12.28
C MET A 132 -16.17 -7.23 12.64
N ALA A 133 -16.78 -6.52 13.59
CA ALA A 133 -18.23 -6.45 13.68
C ALA A 133 -18.65 -5.10 13.10
N HIS A 134 -19.23 -5.13 11.89
CA HIS A 134 -19.89 -4.04 11.16
C HIS A 134 -19.07 -3.31 10.07
N ALA A 135 -19.10 -3.88 8.86
CA ALA A 135 -19.10 -3.12 7.60
C ALA A 135 -20.54 -2.64 7.28
N PRO A 136 -20.81 -1.65 6.40
CA PRO A 136 -19.91 -0.79 5.61
C PRO A 136 -20.21 0.73 5.78
N SER A 137 -19.30 1.61 5.35
CA SER A 137 -19.62 3.03 5.12
C SER A 137 -18.87 3.55 3.90
N ALA A 138 -19.44 3.32 2.72
CA ALA A 138 -19.07 4.00 1.49
C ALA A 138 -19.74 5.39 1.45
N GLY A 139 -19.09 6.40 2.00
CA GLY A 139 -19.51 7.81 1.92
C GLY A 139 -18.94 8.52 0.70
N ARG A 140 -19.57 8.38 -0.48
CA ARG A 140 -19.36 9.29 -1.63
C ARG A 140 -20.43 10.38 -1.64
N LYS A 141 -20.01 11.64 -1.62
CA LYS A 141 -20.84 12.85 -1.59
C LYS A 141 -21.49 13.14 -2.97
N ASN A 142 -22.83 13.21 -2.99
CA ASN A 142 -23.82 14.12 -3.66
C ASN A 142 -23.47 14.92 -4.95
N PRO A 143 -24.44 15.41 -5.79
CA PRO A 143 -25.84 15.77 -5.44
C PRO A 143 -26.98 15.55 -6.49
N THR A 144 -28.21 15.80 -6.04
CA THR A 144 -29.44 16.23 -6.77
C THR A 144 -30.42 15.20 -7.35
N ALA A 145 -31.71 15.55 -7.14
CA ALA A 145 -32.97 15.00 -7.66
C ALA A 145 -33.64 13.89 -6.82
N ALA A 146 -34.86 14.20 -6.43
CA ALA A 146 -35.77 13.45 -5.57
C ALA A 146 -36.21 12.10 -6.17
N ALA A 147 -36.37 11.08 -5.31
CA ALA A 147 -37.57 10.23 -5.19
C ALA A 147 -37.28 8.92 -4.42
N ALA A 148 -38.18 8.62 -3.47
CA ALA A 148 -38.70 7.30 -3.09
C ALA A 148 -37.74 6.14 -2.73
N SER A 149 -37.76 5.81 -1.43
CA SER A 149 -37.88 4.48 -0.82
C SER A 149 -37.78 3.24 -1.72
N THR A 150 -36.82 2.33 -1.48
CA THR A 150 -37.12 0.90 -1.26
C THR A 150 -35.93 0.17 -0.61
N SER A 151 -36.23 -0.53 0.47
CA SER A 151 -35.45 -1.55 1.14
C SER A 151 -35.27 -2.79 0.24
N LYS A 152 -34.13 -3.49 0.35
CA LYS A 152 -34.09 -4.97 0.38
C LYS A 152 -32.69 -5.46 0.75
N ALA A 153 -32.61 -6.01 1.97
CA ALA A 153 -31.61 -6.98 2.37
C ALA A 153 -32.17 -8.38 2.05
N ASP A 154 -31.28 -9.24 1.56
CA ASP A 154 -31.49 -10.67 1.30
C ASP A 154 -31.80 -11.43 2.60
N GLY A 155 -32.86 -12.21 2.56
CA GLY A 155 -33.29 -13.15 3.59
C GLY A 155 -34.49 -13.89 3.04
N ILE A 156 -34.27 -15.12 2.57
CA ILE A 156 -35.33 -16.01 2.09
C ILE A 156 -36.31 -16.19 3.26
N SER A 157 -37.54 -15.70 3.10
CA SER A 157 -38.57 -15.78 4.13
C SER A 157 -39.05 -17.22 4.30
N ASP A 158 -39.35 -17.60 5.54
CA ASP A 158 -39.80 -18.94 5.94
C ASP A 158 -40.97 -19.49 5.09
N GLU A 159 -41.80 -18.61 4.50
CA GLU A 159 -42.85 -18.98 3.53
C GLU A 159 -42.33 -19.63 2.24
N GLU A 160 -41.16 -19.22 1.74
CA GLU A 160 -40.59 -19.78 0.50
C GLU A 160 -39.99 -21.18 0.74
N ILE A 161 -39.48 -21.41 1.96
CA ILE A 161 -38.96 -22.71 2.40
C ILE A 161 -40.11 -23.72 2.55
N GLU A 162 -41.23 -23.32 3.17
CA GLU A 162 -42.43 -24.17 3.25
C GLU A 162 -43.01 -24.50 1.88
N ARG A 163 -42.95 -23.55 0.94
CA ARG A 163 -43.42 -23.75 -0.43
C ARG A 163 -42.56 -24.75 -1.20
N GLN A 164 -41.24 -24.74 -1.01
CA GLN A 164 -40.32 -25.70 -1.63
C GLN A 164 -40.44 -27.11 -1.05
N LEU A 165 -40.75 -27.25 0.24
CA LEU A 165 -41.01 -28.56 0.85
C LEU A 165 -42.28 -29.23 0.32
N ARG A 166 -43.38 -28.46 0.12
CA ARG A 166 -44.60 -28.98 -0.52
C ARG A 166 -44.42 -29.34 -1.98
N ALA A 167 -43.55 -28.63 -2.70
CA ALA A 167 -43.30 -28.89 -4.12
C ALA A 167 -42.51 -30.19 -4.39
N LEU A 168 -41.83 -30.73 -3.39
CA LEU A 168 -41.06 -31.97 -3.48
C LEU A 168 -41.84 -33.23 -3.05
N GLY A 169 -43.12 -33.09 -2.66
CA GLY A 169 -44.02 -34.22 -2.42
C GLY A 169 -43.60 -35.13 -1.26
N VAL A 170 -43.03 -34.54 -0.20
CA VAL A 170 -42.78 -35.25 1.07
C VAL A 170 -43.91 -34.87 2.02
N ASP A 171 -44.93 -35.74 2.12
CA ASP A 171 -45.90 -35.73 3.23
C ASP A 171 -45.26 -36.26 4.52
#